data_AF-A0A066PRA0-F1
#
_entry.id   AF-A0A066PRA0-F1
#
_cell.length_a   1.000
_cell.length_b   1.000
_cell.length_c   1.000
_cell.angle_alpha   90.00
_cell.angle_beta   90.00
_cell.angle_gamma   90.00
#
_symmetry.space_group_name_H-M   'P 1'
#
loop_
_entity.id
_entity.type
_entity.pdbx_description
1 polymer ?
#
loop_
_entity_poly.entity_id
_entity_poly.type
_entity_poly.pdbx_seq_one_letter_code
_entity_poly.pdbx_strand_id
1 'polypeptide(L)'
;MHDLIVVGAGLAGLALAARAQEAGQDVAVIEARSRTGGRSLGHRTASGCYDLGPAWIWPAMQPRVARAAAALGLRLYRQADEGGFVFQDSDGTAQRLPHGFAQEPPSMRVEGGIAALAEGFAARLAPGTIRLGTRVERLVLESDAVGVETGAAALRARRVALALPPRLAATIGFAPALPAASLRQFEAVPTWMAGHAKALAIYDAPVWRASGLSGGAFSRCGPLGEIHDASLPGAAGEAALFGFFAWPAAMRAARRARLEDAVRAQLASLFGPAAGSPRALLIQDWSTDELTATPADAPPLAGHPAYAPLALPAPWRDRVLLSGSESAPEFGGYLEGALAAAEAAAAMNAQHGGGLPAAGVAAGR
;
A
#
# COMPACT_ATOMS: atom_id res chain seq x y z
N MET A 1 17.58 14.52 19.27
CA MET A 1 16.89 15.29 18.21
C MET A 1 17.31 14.63 16.92
N HIS A 2 16.37 14.14 16.12
CA HIS A 2 16.66 13.45 14.87
C HIS A 2 16.88 14.45 13.73
N ASP A 3 17.60 14.05 12.67
CA ASP A 3 17.62 14.82 11.43
C ASP A 3 16.26 14.72 10.72
N LEU A 4 15.68 13.52 10.71
CA LEU A 4 14.40 13.24 10.05
C LEU A 4 13.52 12.33 10.92
N ILE A 5 12.27 12.72 11.14
CA ILE A 5 11.22 11.79 11.58
C ILE A 5 10.30 11.49 10.40
N VAL A 6 10.11 10.22 10.08
CA VAL A 6 9.15 9.76 9.08
C VAL A 6 7.88 9.27 9.78
N VAL A 7 6.73 9.84 9.42
CA VAL A 7 5.42 9.43 9.92
C VAL A 7 4.79 8.48 8.90
N GLY A 8 4.66 7.21 9.29
CA GLY A 8 4.16 6.10 8.48
C GLY A 8 5.27 5.15 8.02
N ALA A 9 5.19 3.89 8.44
CA ALA A 9 6.07 2.80 8.00
C ALA A 9 5.46 2.01 6.82
N GLY A 10 4.83 2.71 5.87
CA GLY A 10 4.52 2.17 4.56
C GLY A 10 5.74 2.11 3.65
N LEU A 11 5.60 1.56 2.45
CA LEU A 11 6.71 1.42 1.48
C LEU A 11 7.46 2.74 1.25
N ALA A 12 6.72 3.85 1.05
CA ALA A 12 7.33 5.15 0.82
C ALA A 12 8.15 5.66 2.01
N GLY A 13 7.59 5.56 3.21
CA GLY A 13 8.26 6.03 4.42
C GLY A 13 9.50 5.21 4.77
N LEU A 14 9.43 3.89 4.61
CA LEU A 14 10.58 3.00 4.85
C LEU A 14 11.67 3.17 3.79
N ALA A 15 11.30 3.35 2.52
CA ALA A 15 12.27 3.63 1.47
C ALA A 15 12.97 4.99 1.68
N LEU A 16 12.23 6.02 2.10
CA LEU A 16 12.79 7.32 2.46
C LEU A 16 13.73 7.21 3.66
N ALA A 17 13.30 6.53 4.73
CA ALA A 17 14.10 6.34 5.93
C ALA A 17 15.41 5.60 5.64
N ALA A 18 15.36 4.53 4.82
CA ALA A 18 16.54 3.76 4.45
C ALA A 18 17.56 4.62 3.69
N ARG A 19 17.09 5.40 2.71
CA ARG A 19 17.93 6.34 1.94
C ARG A 19 18.53 7.43 2.84
N ALA A 20 17.75 7.94 3.80
CA ALA A 20 18.22 8.95 4.74
C ALA A 20 19.32 8.39 5.67
N GLN A 21 19.15 7.18 6.21
CA GLN A 21 20.19 6.52 7.02
C GLN A 21 21.43 6.15 6.20
N GLU A 22 21.27 5.71 4.95
CA GLU A 22 22.39 5.49 4.03
C GLU A 22 23.19 6.77 3.74
N ALA A 23 22.53 7.93 3.80
CA ALA A 23 23.16 9.24 3.72
C ALA A 23 23.74 9.74 5.07
N GLY A 24 23.74 8.90 6.11
CA GLY A 24 24.32 9.20 7.42
C GLY A 24 23.44 10.04 8.35
N GLN A 25 22.14 10.17 8.07
CA GLN A 25 21.21 10.95 8.91
C GLN A 25 20.71 10.16 10.11
N ASP A 26 20.48 10.84 11.24
CA ASP A 26 19.73 10.27 12.38
C ASP A 26 18.22 10.27 12.07
N VAL A 27 17.63 9.08 11.97
CA VAL A 27 16.25 8.88 11.51
C VAL A 27 15.44 8.11 12.54
N ALA A 28 14.18 8.52 12.73
CA ALA A 28 13.17 7.73 13.40
C ALA A 28 11.94 7.56 12.49
N VAL A 29 11.32 6.38 12.54
CA VAL A 29 10.07 6.07 11.84
C VAL A 29 8.98 5.82 12.88
N ILE A 30 7.87 6.54 12.79
CA ILE A 30 6.73 6.42 13.71
C ILE A 30 5.54 5.85 12.94
N GLU A 31 5.02 4.71 13.39
CA GLU A 31 3.91 4.00 12.75
C GLU A 31 2.79 3.71 13.75
N ALA A 32 1.57 4.08 13.36
CA ALA A 32 0.39 3.92 14.20
C ALA A 32 -0.02 2.45 14.36
N ARG A 33 0.20 1.60 13.34
CA ARG A 33 -0.07 0.17 13.42
C ARG A 33 1.00 -0.56 14.23
N SER A 34 0.65 -1.77 14.69
CA SER A 34 1.60 -2.74 15.27
C SER A 34 2.48 -3.45 14.23
N ARG A 35 2.46 -3.01 12.95
CA ARG A 35 3.19 -3.61 11.84
C ARG A 35 3.65 -2.56 10.84
N THR A 36 4.69 -2.90 10.08
CA THR A 36 5.10 -2.16 8.88
C THR A 36 4.23 -2.52 7.66
N GLY A 37 4.47 -1.86 6.54
CA GLY A 37 3.89 -2.17 5.22
C GLY A 37 2.72 -1.27 4.84
N GLY A 38 2.03 -0.65 5.79
CA GLY A 38 0.86 0.19 5.52
C GLY A 38 -0.19 -0.58 4.72
N ARG A 39 -0.46 -0.13 3.48
CA ARG A 39 -1.40 -0.76 2.54
C ARG A 39 -0.88 -2.08 1.94
N SER A 40 0.42 -2.35 2.02
CA SER A 40 1.00 -3.66 1.69
C SER A 40 0.78 -4.62 2.86
N LEU A 41 -0.33 -5.35 2.82
CA LEU A 41 -0.71 -6.35 3.83
C LEU A 41 -0.69 -7.75 3.22
N GLY A 42 -0.12 -8.70 3.95
CA GLY A 42 -0.12 -10.12 3.58
C GLY A 42 -0.67 -11.02 4.69
N HIS A 43 -1.25 -12.15 4.29
CA HIS A 43 -1.66 -13.25 5.15
C HIS A 43 -0.66 -14.40 5.00
N ARG A 44 0.05 -14.74 6.08
CA ARG A 44 1.10 -15.76 6.07
C ARG A 44 0.55 -17.15 6.43
N THR A 45 0.93 -18.15 5.66
CA THR A 45 0.70 -19.58 5.91
C THR A 45 2.05 -20.29 5.97
N ALA A 46 2.04 -21.61 6.20
CA ALA A 46 3.24 -22.42 6.10
C ALA A 46 3.83 -22.43 4.68
N SER A 47 3.00 -22.20 3.65
CA SER A 47 3.42 -22.22 2.24
C SER A 47 3.95 -20.89 1.74
N GLY A 48 3.69 -19.79 2.44
CA GLY A 48 4.17 -18.46 2.08
C GLY A 48 3.21 -17.34 2.48
N CYS A 49 3.01 -16.36 1.60
CA CYS A 49 2.26 -15.14 1.92
C CYS A 49 1.32 -14.74 0.79
N TYR A 50 0.04 -14.57 1.12
CA TYR A 50 -1.00 -14.10 0.20
C TYR A 50 -1.31 -12.62 0.42
N ASP A 51 -1.35 -11.84 -0.66
CA ASP A 51 -1.60 -10.41 -0.57
C ASP A 51 -3.06 -10.08 -0.25
N LEU A 52 -3.31 -9.35 0.84
CA LEU A 52 -4.60 -8.71 1.17
C LEU A 52 -4.64 -7.22 0.76
N GLY A 53 -3.48 -6.65 0.47
CA GLY A 53 -3.34 -5.34 -0.17
C GLY A 53 -3.14 -5.44 -1.70
N PRO A 54 -2.25 -4.62 -2.29
CA PRO A 54 -1.89 -4.74 -3.71
C PRO A 54 -1.24 -6.11 -3.98
N ALA A 55 -1.49 -6.69 -5.16
CA ALA A 55 -0.95 -8.02 -5.51
C ALA A 55 0.10 -8.00 -6.62
N TRP A 56 0.14 -6.92 -7.40
CA TRP A 56 0.85 -6.92 -8.67
C TRP A 56 1.83 -5.77 -8.79
N ILE A 57 2.86 -6.02 -9.61
CA ILE A 57 3.77 -5.05 -10.16
C ILE A 57 3.91 -5.30 -11.66
N TRP A 58 4.21 -4.26 -12.43
CA TRP A 58 4.44 -4.36 -13.88
C TRP A 58 5.83 -3.82 -14.20
N PRO A 59 6.89 -4.65 -14.17
CA PRO A 59 8.28 -4.17 -14.26
C PRO A 59 8.59 -3.31 -15.50
N ALA A 60 7.93 -3.59 -16.62
CA ALA A 60 8.08 -2.83 -17.86
C ALA A 60 7.54 -1.38 -17.76
N MET A 61 6.57 -1.14 -16.87
CA MET A 61 5.93 0.17 -16.67
C MET A 61 6.31 0.82 -15.33
N GLN A 62 6.77 0.02 -14.37
CA GLN A 62 7.03 0.42 -12.98
C GLN A 62 8.49 0.09 -12.63
N PRO A 63 9.46 0.87 -13.14
CA PRO A 63 10.88 0.57 -13.00
C PRO A 63 11.40 0.76 -11.58
N ARG A 64 10.82 1.64 -10.76
CA ARG A 64 11.29 1.83 -9.36
C ARG A 64 10.96 0.62 -8.52
N VAL A 65 9.73 0.09 -8.60
CA VAL A 65 9.37 -1.11 -7.82
C VAL A 65 10.14 -2.33 -8.29
N ALA A 66 10.41 -2.45 -9.60
CA ALA A 66 11.25 -3.52 -10.13
C ALA A 66 12.69 -3.44 -9.61
N ARG A 67 13.30 -2.25 -9.64
CA ARG A 67 14.64 -2.02 -9.05
C ARG A 67 14.67 -2.29 -7.55
N ALA A 68 13.63 -1.88 -6.81
CA ALA A 68 13.53 -2.11 -5.38
C ALA A 68 13.45 -3.61 -5.06
N ALA A 69 12.64 -4.38 -5.80
CA ALA A 69 12.58 -5.83 -5.66
C ALA A 69 13.95 -6.47 -5.90
N ALA A 70 14.65 -6.10 -6.98
CA ALA A 70 15.97 -6.61 -7.30
C ALA A 70 17.01 -6.25 -6.22
N ALA A 71 17.02 -5.00 -5.74
CA ALA A 71 17.95 -4.53 -4.70
C ALA A 71 17.72 -5.21 -3.33
N LEU A 72 16.51 -5.70 -3.08
CA LEU A 72 16.15 -6.46 -1.89
C LEU A 72 16.31 -7.98 -2.07
N GLY A 73 16.75 -8.44 -3.24
CA GLY A 73 16.87 -9.87 -3.56
C GLY A 73 15.52 -10.60 -3.66
N LEU A 74 14.42 -9.87 -3.90
CA LEU A 74 13.09 -10.43 -4.01
C LEU A 74 12.85 -10.97 -5.42
N ARG A 75 12.47 -12.24 -5.52
CA ARG A 75 12.13 -12.87 -6.80
C ARG A 75 10.72 -12.52 -7.22
N LEU A 76 10.54 -12.36 -8.54
CA LEU A 76 9.26 -12.09 -9.16
C LEU A 76 8.78 -13.33 -9.92
N TYR A 77 7.48 -13.58 -9.90
CA TYR A 77 6.86 -14.64 -10.69
C TYR A 77 5.60 -14.12 -11.38
N ARG A 78 5.25 -14.72 -12.53
CA ARG A 78 4.10 -14.29 -13.31
C ARG A 78 2.79 -14.62 -12.58
N GLN A 79 1.81 -13.72 -12.66
CA GLN A 79 0.43 -14.03 -12.27
C GLN A 79 -0.06 -15.26 -13.04
N ALA A 80 -0.55 -16.28 -12.34
CA ALA A 80 -1.12 -17.46 -12.98
C ALA A 80 -2.37 -17.07 -13.78
N ASP A 81 -2.36 -17.37 -15.07
CA ASP A 81 -3.41 -17.05 -16.04
C ASP A 81 -3.70 -18.19 -17.03
N GLU A 82 -3.09 -19.37 -16.86
CA GLU A 82 -3.28 -20.52 -17.75
C GLU A 82 -4.64 -21.21 -17.58
N GLY A 83 -5.34 -21.46 -18.69
CA GLY A 83 -6.67 -22.08 -18.71
C GLY A 83 -7.77 -21.08 -19.04
N GLY A 84 -9.02 -21.55 -19.12
CA GLY A 84 -10.17 -20.72 -19.49
C GLY A 84 -10.49 -19.63 -18.46
N PHE A 85 -10.87 -18.46 -18.94
CA PHE A 85 -11.31 -17.32 -18.13
C PHE A 85 -12.84 -17.26 -18.06
N VAL A 86 -13.42 -16.78 -16.96
CA VAL A 86 -14.88 -16.65 -16.83
C VAL A 86 -15.32 -15.18 -16.92
N PHE A 87 -16.29 -14.89 -17.78
CA PHE A 87 -16.96 -13.60 -17.80
C PHE A 87 -18.42 -13.76 -17.39
N GLN A 88 -18.86 -13.02 -16.37
CA GLN A 88 -20.25 -13.01 -15.91
C GLN A 88 -20.89 -11.64 -16.15
N ASP A 89 -22.00 -11.63 -16.88
CA ASP A 89 -22.75 -10.41 -17.16
C ASP A 89 -23.69 -10.04 -15.99
N SER A 90 -24.29 -8.87 -16.08
CA SER A 90 -25.16 -8.24 -15.10
C SER A 90 -26.47 -9.01 -14.85
N ASP A 91 -26.90 -9.85 -15.79
CA ASP A 91 -28.04 -10.77 -15.65
C ASP A 91 -27.68 -12.07 -14.91
N GLY A 92 -26.39 -12.28 -14.61
CA GLY A 92 -25.87 -13.48 -13.96
C GLY A 92 -25.37 -14.56 -14.92
N THR A 93 -25.56 -14.39 -16.23
CA THR A 93 -25.09 -15.33 -17.25
C THR A 93 -23.56 -15.37 -17.26
N ALA A 94 -22.99 -16.56 -17.05
CA ALA A 94 -21.54 -16.79 -17.06
C ALA A 94 -21.10 -17.51 -18.34
N GLN A 95 -20.08 -16.97 -18.99
CA GLN A 95 -19.46 -17.52 -20.19
C GLN A 95 -18.02 -17.93 -19.89
N ARG A 96 -17.61 -19.10 -20.36
CA ARG A 96 -16.23 -19.58 -20.28
C ARG A 96 -15.53 -19.25 -21.59
N LEU A 97 -14.50 -18.43 -21.51
CA LEU A 97 -13.60 -18.14 -22.61
C LEU A 97 -12.54 -19.25 -22.70
N PRO A 98 -12.11 -19.63 -23.91
CA PRO A 98 -11.22 -20.77 -24.11
C PRO A 98 -9.78 -20.52 -23.63
N HIS A 99 -9.42 -19.26 -23.39
CA HIS A 99 -8.08 -18.84 -22.99
C HIS A 99 -8.14 -17.90 -21.79
N GLY A 100 -7.02 -17.80 -21.09
CA GLY A 100 -6.85 -16.90 -19.97
C GLY A 100 -6.88 -15.44 -20.39
N PHE A 101 -6.97 -14.55 -19.40
CA PHE A 101 -6.84 -13.12 -19.61
C PHE A 101 -5.41 -12.68 -19.28
N ALA A 102 -4.49 -12.91 -20.21
CA ALA A 102 -3.12 -12.43 -20.07
C ALA A 102 -3.08 -10.90 -20.20
N GLN A 103 -2.45 -10.25 -19.23
CA GLN A 103 -2.20 -8.80 -19.30
C GLN A 103 -0.93 -8.52 -20.10
N GLU A 104 -0.95 -7.45 -20.90
CA GLU A 104 0.20 -6.95 -21.64
C GLU A 104 0.48 -5.48 -21.22
N PRO A 105 1.63 -5.18 -20.59
CA PRO A 105 2.67 -6.12 -20.17
C PRO A 105 2.21 -7.05 -19.03
N PRO A 106 2.90 -8.19 -18.81
CA PRO A 106 2.47 -9.17 -17.81
C PRO A 106 2.51 -8.59 -16.40
N SER A 107 1.46 -8.90 -15.62
CA SER A 107 1.47 -8.66 -14.19
C SER A 107 2.33 -9.69 -13.48
N MET A 108 3.20 -9.19 -12.61
CA MET A 108 4.12 -9.98 -11.81
C MET A 108 3.73 -9.88 -10.34
N ARG A 109 4.03 -10.92 -9.59
CA ARG A 109 3.88 -11.01 -8.13
C ARG A 109 5.26 -11.14 -7.48
N VAL A 110 5.32 -10.82 -6.20
CA VAL A 110 6.55 -10.91 -5.39
C VAL A 110 6.51 -12.19 -4.57
N GLU A 111 7.57 -12.99 -4.62
CA GLU A 111 7.73 -14.14 -3.72
C GLU A 111 7.86 -13.66 -2.27
N GLY A 112 7.11 -14.27 -1.35
CA GLY A 112 6.96 -13.75 0.02
C GLY A 112 5.90 -12.66 0.18
N GLY A 113 5.20 -12.29 -0.90
CA GLY A 113 4.13 -11.30 -0.92
C GLY A 113 4.63 -9.86 -1.02
N ILE A 114 3.74 -8.94 -1.37
CA ILE A 114 4.06 -7.53 -1.61
C ILE A 114 4.58 -6.80 -0.36
N ALA A 115 4.21 -7.29 0.82
CA ALA A 115 4.70 -6.78 2.11
C ALA A 115 6.23 -6.94 2.24
N ALA A 116 6.82 -7.93 1.55
CA ALA A 116 8.26 -8.17 1.56
C ALA A 116 9.08 -6.96 1.06
N LEU A 117 8.51 -6.11 0.20
CA LEU A 117 9.16 -4.87 -0.23
C LEU A 117 9.37 -3.93 0.97
N ALA A 118 8.31 -3.68 1.75
CA ALA A 118 8.39 -2.81 2.91
C ALA A 118 9.25 -3.44 4.03
N GLU A 119 9.10 -4.75 4.25
CA GLU A 119 9.92 -5.49 5.22
C GLU A 119 11.40 -5.47 4.87
N GLY A 120 11.75 -5.59 3.59
CA GLY A 120 13.14 -5.51 3.13
C GLY A 120 13.75 -4.13 3.38
N PHE A 121 13.01 -3.04 3.17
CA PHE A 121 13.50 -1.70 3.56
C PHE A 121 13.59 -1.54 5.08
N ALA A 122 12.61 -2.05 5.83
CA ALA A 122 12.66 -2.02 7.29
C ALA A 122 13.88 -2.76 7.85
N ALA A 123 14.25 -3.89 7.26
CA ALA A 123 15.41 -4.70 7.66
C ALA A 123 16.76 -4.01 7.40
N ARG A 124 16.81 -2.99 6.53
CA ARG A 124 18.01 -2.17 6.29
C ARG A 124 18.20 -1.07 7.34
N LEU A 125 17.16 -0.76 8.11
CA LEU A 125 17.23 0.30 9.11
C LEU A 125 17.96 -0.18 10.37
N ALA A 126 18.65 0.75 11.03
CA ALA A 126 19.32 0.44 12.30
C ALA A 126 18.29 -0.03 13.37
N PRO A 127 18.65 -0.97 14.26
CA PRO A 127 17.78 -1.40 15.34
C PRO A 127 17.24 -0.22 16.16
N GLY A 128 15.96 -0.23 16.51
CA GLY A 128 15.30 0.84 17.27
C GLY A 128 14.85 2.05 16.43
N THR A 129 15.14 2.09 15.12
CA THR A 129 14.68 3.16 14.22
C THR A 129 13.15 3.23 14.11
N ILE A 130 12.47 2.09 14.08
CA ILE A 130 11.02 2.00 13.87
C ILE A 130 10.29 1.88 15.21
N ARG A 131 9.31 2.74 15.43
CA ARG A 131 8.40 2.73 16.59
C ARG A 131 6.98 2.42 16.12
N LEU A 132 6.59 1.16 16.31
CA LEU A 132 5.24 0.66 16.02
C LEU A 132 4.26 1.03 17.13
N GLY A 133 2.96 0.94 16.84
CA GLY A 133 1.89 1.21 17.81
C GLY A 133 1.88 2.65 18.32
N THR A 134 2.50 3.58 17.60
CA THR A 134 2.70 4.96 18.03
C THR A 134 2.04 5.90 17.02
N ARG A 135 0.94 6.54 17.42
CA ARG A 135 0.22 7.50 16.56
C ARG A 135 0.76 8.91 16.77
N VAL A 136 1.10 9.59 15.67
CA VAL A 136 1.36 11.04 15.70
C VAL A 136 0.02 11.77 15.75
N GLU A 137 -0.12 12.64 16.74
CA GLU A 137 -1.34 13.39 17.00
C GLU A 137 -1.18 14.85 16.59
N ARG A 138 0.00 15.43 16.81
CA ARG A 138 0.26 16.84 16.53
C ARG A 138 1.71 17.10 16.15
N LEU A 139 1.90 18.02 15.21
CA LEU A 139 3.18 18.63 14.87
C LEU A 139 3.22 20.05 15.43
N VAL A 140 4.32 20.39 16.10
CA VAL A 140 4.55 21.72 16.68
C VAL A 140 5.79 22.32 16.03
N LEU A 141 5.62 23.43 15.34
CA LEU A 141 6.73 24.15 14.73
C LEU A 141 7.48 24.93 15.81
N GLU A 142 8.78 24.70 15.86
CA GLU A 142 9.71 25.40 16.74
C GLU A 142 10.68 26.24 15.90
N SER A 143 11.56 27.00 16.55
CA SER A 143 12.52 27.86 15.84
C SER A 143 13.48 27.07 14.96
N ASP A 144 14.02 25.97 15.48
CA ASP A 144 15.04 25.15 14.82
C ASP A 144 14.59 23.71 14.48
N ALA A 145 13.38 23.32 14.88
CA ALA A 145 12.89 21.95 14.83
C ALA A 145 11.37 21.86 14.59
N VAL A 146 10.89 20.63 14.48
CA VAL A 146 9.49 20.26 14.61
C VAL A 146 9.36 19.28 15.77
N GLY A 147 8.55 19.64 16.76
CA GLY A 147 8.05 18.74 17.78
C GLY A 147 7.01 17.80 17.19
N VAL A 148 7.15 16.50 17.44
CA VAL A 148 6.24 15.43 17.01
C VAL A 148 5.63 14.83 18.26
N GLU A 149 4.37 15.19 18.52
CA GLU A 149 3.63 14.73 19.68
C GLU A 149 2.85 13.46 19.36
N THR A 150 2.95 12.52 20.29
CA THR A 150 2.26 11.23 20.28
C THR A 150 1.63 11.04 21.66
N GLY A 151 0.66 10.14 21.80
CA GLY A 151 0.03 9.86 23.10
C GLY A 151 0.99 9.38 24.20
N ALA A 152 2.21 8.93 23.85
CA ALA A 152 3.20 8.41 24.81
C ALA A 152 4.39 9.36 25.04
N ALA A 153 4.77 10.18 24.06
CA ALA A 153 5.98 10.99 24.11
C ALA A 153 5.97 12.13 23.08
N ALA A 154 6.83 13.12 23.30
CA ALA A 154 7.21 14.12 22.31
C ALA A 154 8.63 13.83 21.78
N LEU A 155 8.76 13.81 20.45
CA LEU A 155 10.03 13.70 19.75
C LEU A 155 10.34 15.01 19.03
N ARG A 156 11.60 15.25 18.67
CA ARG A 156 12.02 16.46 17.94
C ARG A 156 12.89 16.08 16.76
N ALA A 157 12.64 16.70 15.61
CA ALA A 157 13.47 16.55 14.43
C ALA A 157 13.70 17.85 13.68
N ARG A 158 14.80 17.94 12.91
CA ARG A 158 15.02 19.08 12.00
C ARG A 158 13.94 19.14 10.92
N ARG A 159 13.51 17.96 10.43
CA ARG A 159 12.44 17.79 9.46
C ARG A 159 11.55 16.60 9.78
N VAL A 160 10.32 16.65 9.29
CA VAL A 160 9.34 15.57 9.36
C VAL A 160 8.91 15.20 7.95
N ALA A 161 8.81 13.92 7.62
CA ALA A 161 8.19 13.46 6.38
C ALA A 161 6.86 12.79 6.68
N LEU A 162 5.78 13.26 6.06
CA LEU A 162 4.46 12.64 6.11
C LEU A 162 4.37 11.61 4.98
N ALA A 163 4.61 10.34 5.31
CA ALA A 163 4.56 9.20 4.40
C ALA A 163 3.21 8.45 4.46
N LEU A 164 2.12 9.21 4.50
CA LEU A 164 0.73 8.74 4.58
C LEU A 164 -0.16 9.50 3.59
N PRO A 165 -1.35 8.99 3.25
CA PRO A 165 -2.30 9.70 2.40
C PRO A 165 -2.63 11.12 2.92
N PRO A 166 -2.80 12.12 2.02
CA PRO A 166 -3.06 13.50 2.43
C PRO A 166 -4.31 13.67 3.30
N ARG A 167 -5.39 12.93 3.03
CA ARG A 167 -6.60 12.90 3.88
C ARG A 167 -6.30 12.52 5.32
N LEU A 168 -5.41 11.55 5.52
CA LEU A 168 -4.98 11.16 6.87
C LEU A 168 -4.02 12.18 7.47
N ALA A 169 -3.14 12.78 6.67
CA ALA A 169 -2.26 13.86 7.13
C ALA A 169 -3.06 15.10 7.61
N ALA A 170 -4.21 15.39 7.01
CA ALA A 170 -5.12 16.45 7.46
C ALA A 170 -5.70 16.21 8.87
N THR A 171 -5.69 14.97 9.35
CA THR A 171 -6.17 14.63 10.71
C THR A 171 -5.13 14.86 11.81
N ILE A 172 -3.87 15.13 11.44
CA ILE A 172 -2.81 15.48 12.37
C ILE A 172 -2.96 16.97 12.73
N GLY A 173 -2.87 17.30 14.01
CA GLY A 173 -2.86 18.68 14.46
C GLY A 173 -1.58 19.42 14.03
N PHE A 174 -1.68 20.70 13.68
CA PHE A 174 -0.54 21.55 13.40
C PHE A 174 -0.56 22.77 14.34
N ALA A 175 0.59 23.12 14.92
CA ALA A 175 0.77 24.32 15.72
C ALA A 175 2.02 25.09 15.22
N PRO A 176 1.87 26.25 14.57
CA PRO A 176 0.61 26.95 14.27
C PRO A 176 -0.27 26.18 13.27
N ALA A 177 -1.57 26.38 13.34
CA ALA A 177 -2.54 25.71 12.48
C ALA A 177 -2.26 25.96 11.00
N LEU A 178 -2.48 24.95 10.17
CA LEU A 178 -2.48 25.14 8.72
C LEU A 178 -3.66 26.04 8.32
N PRO A 179 -3.50 26.89 7.29
CA PRO A 179 -4.61 27.62 6.70
C PRO A 179 -5.73 26.65 6.30
N ALA A 180 -6.99 27.04 6.56
CA ALA A 180 -8.13 26.19 6.23
C ALA A 180 -8.20 25.79 4.73
N ALA A 181 -7.68 26.66 3.84
CA ALA A 181 -7.56 26.33 2.42
C ALA A 181 -6.59 25.18 2.15
N SER A 182 -5.45 25.13 2.86
CA SER A 182 -4.48 24.04 2.76
C SER A 182 -5.05 22.74 3.33
N LEU A 183 -5.76 22.78 4.46
CA LEU A 183 -6.43 21.60 5.02
C LEU A 183 -7.46 21.02 4.03
N ARG A 184 -8.30 21.88 3.43
CA ARG A 184 -9.26 21.45 2.39
C ARG A 184 -8.59 20.82 1.17
N GLN A 185 -7.41 21.31 0.78
CA GLN A 185 -6.66 20.68 -0.32
C GLN A 185 -6.23 19.26 0.04
N PHE A 186 -5.74 19.03 1.26
CA PHE A 186 -5.35 17.69 1.73
C PHE A 186 -6.57 16.77 1.83
N GLU A 187 -7.68 17.25 2.38
CA GLU A 187 -8.96 16.51 2.47
C GLU A 187 -9.55 16.18 1.09
N ALA A 188 -9.31 17.01 0.08
CA ALA A 188 -9.80 16.78 -1.27
C ALA A 188 -9.05 15.68 -2.01
N VAL A 189 -7.86 15.27 -1.57
CA VAL A 189 -7.04 14.24 -2.24
C VAL A 189 -7.46 12.84 -1.79
N PRO A 190 -8.15 12.05 -2.65
CA PRO A 190 -8.67 10.75 -2.26
C PRO A 190 -7.58 9.70 -2.12
N THR A 191 -7.73 8.80 -1.15
CA THR A 191 -6.82 7.66 -1.01
C THR A 191 -7.29 6.54 -1.91
N TRP A 192 -6.49 6.14 -2.91
CA TRP A 192 -6.91 5.14 -3.91
C TRP A 192 -7.51 3.89 -3.27
N MET A 193 -6.79 3.24 -2.34
CA MET A 193 -7.25 1.98 -1.74
C MET A 193 -8.34 2.13 -0.68
N ALA A 194 -8.69 3.33 -0.22
CA ALA A 194 -9.57 3.50 0.93
C ALA A 194 -10.99 2.99 0.70
N GLY A 195 -11.53 3.08 -0.52
CA GLY A 195 -12.86 2.54 -0.83
C GLY A 195 -12.92 1.03 -1.09
N HIS A 196 -11.76 0.36 -1.20
CA HIS A 196 -11.68 -0.99 -1.73
C HIS A 196 -11.69 -2.07 -0.64
N ALA A 197 -12.08 -3.28 -1.04
CA ALA A 197 -11.95 -4.48 -0.23
C ALA A 197 -11.43 -5.62 -1.11
N LYS A 198 -10.83 -6.62 -0.46
CA LYS A 198 -10.28 -7.80 -1.11
C LYS A 198 -10.70 -9.06 -0.35
N ALA A 199 -11.20 -10.05 -1.08
CA ALA A 199 -11.43 -11.40 -0.57
C ALA A 199 -10.25 -12.30 -0.94
N LEU A 200 -9.89 -13.22 -0.04
CA LEU A 200 -8.92 -14.28 -0.24
C LEU A 200 -9.54 -15.60 0.21
N ALA A 201 -9.75 -16.52 -0.72
CA ALA A 201 -10.29 -17.85 -0.49
C ALA A 201 -9.15 -18.87 -0.63
N ILE A 202 -8.87 -19.64 0.42
CA ILE A 202 -7.79 -20.64 0.48
C ILE A 202 -8.40 -22.04 0.45
N TYR A 203 -7.79 -22.94 -0.32
CA TYR A 203 -8.22 -24.31 -0.59
C TYR A 203 -7.05 -25.27 -0.42
N ASP A 204 -7.34 -26.56 -0.24
CA ASP A 204 -6.30 -27.60 -0.21
C ASP A 204 -5.79 -27.98 -1.62
N ALA A 205 -6.55 -27.63 -2.66
CA ALA A 205 -6.18 -27.86 -4.06
C ALA A 205 -6.84 -26.82 -4.99
N PRO A 206 -6.26 -26.53 -6.17
CA PRO A 206 -6.80 -25.55 -7.11
C PRO A 206 -7.96 -26.15 -7.92
N VAL A 207 -9.13 -26.27 -7.30
CA VAL A 207 -10.31 -26.98 -7.84
C VAL A 207 -10.78 -26.45 -9.21
N TRP A 208 -10.55 -25.16 -9.50
CA TRP A 208 -10.87 -24.54 -10.80
C TRP A 208 -9.99 -25.07 -11.94
N ARG A 209 -8.71 -25.38 -11.66
CA ARG A 209 -7.77 -25.89 -12.68
C ARG A 209 -8.18 -27.28 -13.16
N ALA A 210 -8.74 -28.12 -12.28
CA ALA A 210 -9.29 -29.42 -12.66
C ALA A 210 -10.45 -29.32 -13.67
N SER A 211 -11.12 -28.17 -13.74
CA SER A 211 -12.17 -27.86 -14.72
C SER A 211 -11.64 -27.11 -15.95
N GLY A 212 -10.32 -27.04 -16.12
CA GLY A 212 -9.67 -26.32 -17.22
C GLY A 212 -9.73 -24.79 -17.11
N LEU A 213 -10.04 -24.24 -15.93
CA LEU A 213 -10.14 -22.79 -15.70
C LEU A 213 -8.86 -22.24 -15.07
N SER A 214 -8.53 -21.00 -15.40
CA SER A 214 -7.35 -20.30 -14.86
C SER A 214 -7.52 -19.79 -13.44
N GLY A 215 -8.77 -19.73 -12.94
CA GLY A 215 -9.10 -19.01 -11.70
C GLY A 215 -9.32 -17.51 -11.92
N GLY A 216 -9.17 -17.05 -13.17
CA GLY A 216 -9.51 -15.69 -13.58
C GLY A 216 -11.00 -15.52 -13.89
N ALA A 217 -11.61 -14.45 -13.38
CA ALA A 217 -12.94 -14.04 -13.79
C ALA A 217 -13.18 -12.53 -13.71
N PHE A 218 -14.02 -12.03 -14.61
CA PHE A 218 -14.69 -10.73 -14.46
C PHE A 218 -16.18 -10.93 -14.26
N SER A 219 -16.76 -10.17 -13.34
CA SER A 219 -18.19 -10.22 -13.06
C SER A 219 -18.79 -8.83 -12.98
N ARG A 220 -19.93 -8.65 -13.66
CA ARG A 220 -20.77 -7.45 -13.60
C ARG A 220 -21.91 -7.59 -12.58
N CYS A 221 -22.00 -8.73 -11.89
CA CYS A 221 -22.92 -8.95 -10.78
C CYS A 221 -22.21 -9.60 -9.58
N GLY A 222 -22.88 -9.66 -8.44
CA GLY A 222 -22.31 -10.21 -7.21
C GLY A 222 -21.26 -9.30 -6.54
N PRO A 223 -20.68 -9.74 -5.41
CA PRO A 223 -19.79 -8.91 -4.59
C PRO A 223 -18.42 -8.64 -5.21
N LEU A 224 -17.82 -9.63 -5.90
CA LEU A 224 -16.50 -9.53 -6.51
C LEU A 224 -16.63 -9.17 -7.99
N GLY A 225 -15.88 -8.16 -8.44
CA GLY A 225 -15.85 -7.74 -9.85
C GLY A 225 -14.72 -8.35 -10.66
N GLU A 226 -13.62 -8.66 -9.99
CA GLU A 226 -12.40 -9.20 -10.59
C GLU A 226 -11.83 -10.27 -9.65
N ILE A 227 -11.57 -11.46 -10.17
CA ILE A 227 -11.10 -12.63 -9.42
C ILE A 227 -9.92 -13.23 -10.16
N HIS A 228 -8.90 -13.67 -9.41
CA HIS A 228 -7.68 -14.24 -9.95
C HIS A 228 -7.15 -15.36 -9.06
N ASP A 229 -6.39 -16.26 -9.68
CA ASP A 229 -5.60 -17.26 -8.97
C ASP A 229 -4.52 -16.59 -8.11
N ALA A 230 -4.45 -16.96 -6.84
CA ALA A 230 -3.47 -16.48 -5.88
C ALA A 230 -2.49 -17.57 -5.43
N SER A 231 -2.58 -18.77 -6.02
CA SER A 231 -1.81 -19.94 -5.58
C SER A 231 -0.32 -19.68 -5.68
N LEU A 232 0.40 -20.04 -4.62
CA LEU A 232 1.83 -19.79 -4.51
C LEU A 232 2.61 -20.83 -5.32
N PRO A 233 3.66 -20.42 -6.07
CA PRO A 233 4.49 -21.37 -6.81
C PRO A 233 5.09 -22.43 -5.88
N GLY A 234 4.94 -23.70 -6.24
CA GLY A 234 5.52 -24.83 -5.49
C GLY A 234 4.82 -25.20 -4.18
N ALA A 235 3.73 -24.52 -3.80
CA ALA A 235 2.95 -24.89 -2.62
C ALA A 235 2.19 -26.20 -2.85
N ALA A 236 2.55 -27.25 -2.11
CA ALA A 236 1.84 -28.52 -2.11
C ALA A 236 0.69 -28.50 -1.10
N GLY A 237 -0.51 -28.89 -1.52
CA GLY A 237 -1.68 -28.95 -0.64
C GLY A 237 -2.26 -27.59 -0.25
N GLU A 238 -1.93 -26.52 -0.99
CA GLU A 238 -2.51 -25.20 -0.78
C GLU A 238 -2.68 -24.45 -2.10
N ALA A 239 -3.87 -23.91 -2.32
CA ALA A 239 -4.21 -23.07 -3.45
C ALA A 239 -5.09 -21.91 -2.99
N ALA A 240 -5.17 -20.85 -3.79
CA ALA A 240 -6.01 -19.71 -3.42
C ALA A 240 -6.60 -19.00 -4.62
N LEU A 241 -7.77 -18.39 -4.42
CA LEU A 241 -8.32 -17.34 -5.26
C LEU A 241 -8.34 -16.05 -4.45
N PHE A 242 -8.10 -14.92 -5.09
CA PHE A 242 -8.45 -13.63 -4.51
C PHE A 242 -9.40 -12.88 -5.42
N GLY A 243 -10.18 -11.95 -4.87
CA GLY A 243 -10.99 -11.06 -5.68
C GLY A 243 -11.16 -9.68 -5.09
N PHE A 244 -11.26 -8.68 -5.98
CA PHE A 244 -11.58 -7.31 -5.63
C PHE A 244 -13.10 -7.11 -5.61
N PHE A 245 -13.58 -6.42 -4.59
CA PHE A 245 -15.00 -6.12 -4.48
C PHE A 245 -15.45 -5.08 -5.52
N ALA A 246 -16.52 -5.40 -6.24
CA ALA A 246 -17.28 -4.44 -7.05
C ALA A 246 -18.32 -3.69 -6.20
N TRP A 247 -18.82 -4.30 -5.13
CA TRP A 247 -19.76 -3.63 -4.22
C TRP A 247 -19.08 -2.45 -3.51
N PRO A 248 -19.65 -1.24 -3.56
CA PRO A 248 -19.13 -0.09 -2.81
C PRO A 248 -19.11 -0.32 -1.30
N ALA A 249 -18.27 0.44 -0.58
CA ALA A 249 -18.12 0.35 0.88
C ALA A 249 -19.46 0.35 1.64
N ALA A 250 -20.36 1.28 1.31
CA ALA A 250 -21.68 1.35 1.93
C ALA A 250 -22.52 0.08 1.73
N MET A 251 -22.44 -0.55 0.56
CA MET A 251 -23.16 -1.79 0.27
C MET A 251 -22.56 -2.98 1.04
N ARG A 252 -21.22 -3.06 1.13
CA ARG A 252 -20.53 -4.08 1.94
C ARG A 252 -20.89 -3.94 3.42
N ALA A 253 -20.89 -2.71 3.94
CA ALA A 253 -21.29 -2.42 5.31
C ALA A 253 -22.75 -2.85 5.59
N ALA A 254 -23.69 -2.47 4.71
CA ALA A 254 -25.10 -2.84 4.85
C ALA A 254 -25.36 -4.36 4.74
N ARG A 255 -24.44 -5.11 4.14
CA ARG A 255 -24.54 -6.56 3.91
C ARG A 255 -23.52 -7.38 4.72
N ARG A 256 -22.86 -6.77 5.72
CA ARG A 256 -21.74 -7.37 6.47
C ARG A 256 -22.00 -8.80 6.95
N ALA A 257 -23.19 -9.07 7.48
CA ALA A 257 -23.59 -10.36 8.04
C ALA A 257 -23.66 -11.50 7.02
N ARG A 258 -23.79 -11.19 5.73
CA ARG A 258 -23.98 -12.14 4.62
C ARG A 258 -22.96 -11.95 3.51
N LEU A 259 -21.89 -11.20 3.80
CA LEU A 259 -20.86 -10.84 2.83
C LEU A 259 -20.04 -12.06 2.43
N GLU A 260 -19.65 -12.89 3.40
CA GLU A 260 -18.89 -14.11 3.15
C GLU A 260 -19.71 -15.15 2.38
N ASP A 261 -20.98 -15.34 2.74
CA ASP A 261 -21.89 -16.24 2.03
C ASP A 261 -22.09 -15.79 0.57
N ALA A 262 -22.23 -14.48 0.34
CA ALA A 262 -22.33 -13.93 -1.01
C ALA A 262 -21.06 -14.20 -1.84
N VAL A 263 -19.88 -14.07 -1.24
CA VAL A 263 -18.60 -14.40 -1.89
C VAL A 263 -18.54 -15.90 -2.22
N ARG A 264 -18.84 -16.77 -1.25
CA ARG A 264 -18.85 -18.24 -1.45
C ARG A 264 -19.81 -18.65 -2.56
N ALA A 265 -21.03 -18.11 -2.55
CA ALA A 265 -22.04 -18.36 -3.57
C ALA A 265 -21.57 -17.92 -4.96
N GLN A 266 -20.92 -16.75 -5.06
CA GLN A 266 -20.38 -16.28 -6.34
C GLN A 266 -19.23 -17.18 -6.84
N LEU A 267 -18.29 -17.55 -5.97
CA LEU A 267 -17.20 -18.47 -6.34
C LEU A 267 -17.73 -19.83 -6.80
N ALA A 268 -18.76 -20.36 -6.14
CA ALA A 268 -19.43 -21.59 -6.55
C ALA A 268 -20.06 -21.49 -7.95
N SER A 269 -20.71 -20.36 -8.23
CA SER A 269 -21.35 -20.09 -9.52
C SER A 269 -20.34 -20.00 -10.66
N LEU A 270 -19.20 -19.34 -10.44
CA LEU A 270 -18.19 -19.10 -11.47
C LEU A 270 -17.29 -20.31 -11.72
N PHE A 271 -16.85 -20.98 -10.67
CA PHE A 271 -15.80 -22.01 -10.74
C PHE A 271 -16.27 -23.42 -10.33
N GLY A 272 -17.57 -23.58 -10.03
CA GLY A 272 -18.19 -24.84 -9.63
C GLY A 272 -18.32 -25.03 -8.11
N PRO A 273 -19.14 -25.98 -7.64
CA PRO A 273 -19.55 -26.08 -6.24
C PRO A 273 -18.39 -26.13 -5.23
N ALA A 274 -17.30 -26.84 -5.56
CA ALA A 274 -16.13 -26.97 -4.70
C ALA A 274 -15.44 -25.61 -4.43
N ALA A 275 -15.49 -24.68 -5.39
CA ALA A 275 -14.95 -23.33 -5.19
C ALA A 275 -15.76 -22.51 -4.17
N GLY A 276 -17.02 -22.87 -3.91
CA GLY A 276 -17.84 -22.27 -2.86
C GLY A 276 -17.46 -22.69 -1.44
N SER A 277 -16.58 -23.68 -1.29
CA SER A 277 -16.21 -24.26 -0.01
C SER A 277 -14.70 -24.11 0.28
N PRO A 278 -14.15 -22.87 0.32
CA PRO A 278 -12.77 -22.69 0.74
C PRO A 278 -12.59 -23.07 2.21
N ARG A 279 -11.42 -23.66 2.50
CA ARG A 279 -10.94 -23.96 3.86
C ARG A 279 -10.90 -22.70 4.73
N ALA A 280 -10.50 -21.57 4.14
CA ALA A 280 -10.54 -20.28 4.80
C ALA A 280 -10.97 -19.18 3.81
N LEU A 281 -11.77 -18.22 4.29
CA LEU A 281 -12.12 -17.01 3.55
C LEU A 281 -11.75 -15.81 4.41
N LEU A 282 -10.87 -14.95 3.90
CA LEU A 282 -10.46 -13.72 4.55
C LEU A 282 -10.97 -12.54 3.72
N ILE A 283 -11.47 -11.51 4.39
CA ILE A 283 -11.88 -10.26 3.75
C ILE A 283 -11.16 -9.11 4.45
N GLN A 284 -10.30 -8.41 3.70
CA GLN A 284 -9.77 -7.13 4.12
C GLN A 284 -10.60 -6.02 3.49
N ASP A 285 -11.37 -5.29 4.31
CA ASP A 285 -12.07 -4.08 3.89
C ASP A 285 -11.26 -2.86 4.33
N TRP A 286 -10.69 -2.13 3.35
CA TRP A 286 -9.85 -0.97 3.63
C TRP A 286 -10.68 0.28 4.01
N SER A 287 -11.98 0.29 3.72
CA SER A 287 -12.86 1.42 4.05
C SER A 287 -13.17 1.55 5.54
N THR A 288 -12.90 0.49 6.30
CA THR A 288 -13.05 0.47 7.76
C THR A 288 -11.71 0.58 8.48
N ASP A 289 -10.59 0.67 7.75
CA ASP A 289 -9.25 0.86 8.34
C ASP A 289 -9.00 2.36 8.51
N GLU A 290 -9.16 2.88 9.72
CA GLU A 290 -8.98 4.31 10.06
C GLU A 290 -7.56 4.84 9.81
N LEU A 291 -6.58 3.94 9.63
CA LEU A 291 -5.20 4.28 9.29
C LEU A 291 -4.94 4.14 7.78
N THR A 292 -5.99 4.00 6.97
CA THR A 292 -5.99 4.04 5.50
C THR A 292 -7.10 4.92 4.94
N ALA A 293 -8.29 4.91 5.54
CA ALA A 293 -9.49 5.58 5.06
C ALA A 293 -10.00 6.63 6.05
N THR A 294 -10.63 7.66 5.50
CA THR A 294 -11.41 8.67 6.22
C THR A 294 -12.86 8.63 5.74
N PRO A 295 -13.82 9.23 6.47
CA PRO A 295 -15.20 9.36 5.98
C PRO A 295 -15.31 10.06 4.60
N ALA A 296 -14.35 10.91 4.24
CA ALA A 296 -14.30 11.56 2.93
C ALA A 296 -14.01 10.59 1.77
N ASP A 297 -13.51 9.38 2.06
CA ASP A 297 -13.27 8.30 1.08
C ASP A 297 -14.52 7.44 0.79
N ALA A 298 -15.68 7.78 1.36
CA ALA A 298 -16.92 7.03 1.14
C ALA A 298 -17.40 7.00 -0.33
N PRO A 299 -17.29 8.08 -1.13
CA PRO A 299 -17.63 8.03 -2.55
C PRO A 299 -16.67 7.12 -3.34
N PRO A 300 -17.17 6.18 -4.16
CA PRO A 300 -16.32 5.27 -4.92
C PRO A 300 -15.53 6.00 -6.01
N LEU A 301 -14.31 5.53 -6.26
CA LEU A 301 -13.47 5.98 -7.37
C LEU A 301 -13.66 5.07 -8.59
N ALA A 302 -13.77 5.66 -9.78
CA ALA A 302 -13.92 4.91 -11.03
C ALA A 302 -12.59 4.34 -11.57
N GLY A 303 -11.46 4.87 -11.10
CA GLY A 303 -10.11 4.48 -11.51
C GLY A 303 -9.06 5.26 -10.72
N HIS A 304 -7.78 4.95 -10.96
CA HIS A 304 -6.67 5.62 -10.31
C HIS A 304 -6.73 7.14 -10.55
N PRO A 305 -6.79 7.98 -9.49
CA PRO A 305 -6.84 9.42 -9.66
C PRO A 305 -5.55 9.97 -10.29
N ALA A 306 -5.70 11.00 -11.11
CA ALA A 306 -4.59 11.88 -11.45
C ALA A 306 -4.37 12.85 -10.29
N TYR A 307 -3.30 12.65 -9.54
CA TYR A 307 -2.99 13.46 -8.36
C TYR A 307 -2.29 14.75 -8.76
N ALA A 308 -2.86 15.89 -8.35
CA ALA A 308 -2.22 17.18 -8.51
C ALA A 308 -1.11 17.37 -7.47
N PRO A 309 -0.02 18.10 -7.80
CA PRO A 309 1.01 18.44 -6.83
C PRO A 309 0.43 19.10 -5.58
N LEU A 310 0.82 18.59 -4.42
CA LEU A 310 0.39 19.09 -3.12
C LEU A 310 1.58 19.72 -2.40
N ALA A 311 1.38 20.87 -1.77
CA ALA A 311 2.42 21.55 -1.02
C ALA A 311 1.85 22.16 0.25
N LEU A 312 2.68 22.18 1.30
CA LEU A 312 2.37 22.93 2.52
C LEU A 312 2.72 24.42 2.29
N PRO A 313 2.05 25.35 2.99
CA PRO A 313 2.45 26.75 3.00
C PRO A 313 3.70 26.96 3.86
N ALA A 314 4.37 28.12 3.70
CA ALA A 314 5.32 28.55 4.72
C ALA A 314 4.59 28.81 6.04
N PRO A 315 5.26 28.59 7.18
CA PRO A 315 6.63 28.07 7.34
C PRO A 315 6.75 26.53 7.25
N TRP A 316 5.64 25.80 7.18
CA TRP A 316 5.63 24.34 7.24
C TRP A 316 6.39 23.66 6.10
N ARG A 317 6.35 24.20 4.88
CA ARG A 317 7.06 23.63 3.72
C ARG A 317 8.57 23.48 3.90
N ASP A 318 9.17 24.28 4.77
CA ASP A 318 10.62 24.27 5.01
C ASP A 318 11.01 23.17 6.01
N ARG A 319 10.02 22.57 6.69
CA ARG A 319 10.22 21.59 7.76
C ARG A 319 9.51 20.26 7.52
N VAL A 320 8.45 20.25 6.72
CA VAL A 320 7.62 19.08 6.48
C VAL A 320 7.65 18.69 5.00
N LEU A 321 8.03 17.45 4.76
CA LEU A 321 8.07 16.81 3.45
C LEU A 321 6.83 15.94 3.26
N LEU A 322 6.33 15.85 2.03
CA LEU A 322 5.29 14.90 1.66
C LEU A 322 5.93 13.72 0.95
N SER A 323 5.63 12.51 1.40
CA SER A 323 6.21 11.26 0.88
C SER A 323 5.17 10.16 0.74
N GLY A 324 3.88 10.47 0.71
CA GLY A 324 2.83 9.48 0.43
C GLY A 324 2.79 9.15 -1.08
N SER A 325 2.26 7.99 -1.46
CA SER A 325 2.12 7.65 -2.89
C SER A 325 1.29 8.71 -3.65
N GLU A 326 0.28 9.27 -2.99
CA GLU A 326 -0.58 10.33 -3.52
C GLU A 326 0.13 11.69 -3.70
N SER A 327 1.34 11.87 -3.17
CA SER A 327 2.17 13.07 -3.42
C SER A 327 3.20 12.84 -4.54
N ALA A 328 3.19 11.67 -5.19
CA ALA A 328 4.07 11.40 -6.31
C ALA A 328 3.63 12.15 -7.57
N PRO A 329 4.58 12.62 -8.41
CA PRO A 329 4.25 13.26 -9.68
C PRO A 329 3.67 12.28 -10.71
N GLU A 330 3.96 10.99 -10.55
CA GLU A 330 3.54 9.90 -11.42
C GLU A 330 3.14 8.68 -10.57
N PHE A 331 2.24 7.85 -11.10
CA PHE A 331 1.82 6.60 -10.45
C PHE A 331 1.27 6.76 -9.02
N GLY A 332 0.61 7.88 -8.71
CA GLY A 332 -0.03 8.06 -7.42
C GLY A 332 -1.08 6.97 -7.14
N GLY A 333 -1.08 6.46 -5.91
CA GLY A 333 -1.88 5.31 -5.49
C GLY A 333 -1.26 3.94 -5.79
N TYR A 334 -0.10 3.88 -6.47
CA TYR A 334 0.66 2.65 -6.70
C TYR A 334 1.90 2.54 -5.80
N LEU A 335 2.52 1.35 -5.77
CA LEU A 335 3.84 1.12 -5.17
C LEU A 335 4.94 1.91 -5.88
N GLU A 336 4.84 2.07 -7.20
CA GLU A 336 5.73 2.90 -8.01
C GLU A 336 5.69 4.36 -7.54
N GLY A 337 4.49 4.93 -7.36
CA GLY A 337 4.31 6.27 -6.80
C GLY A 337 4.84 6.39 -5.36
N ALA A 338 4.68 5.35 -4.54
CA ALA A 338 5.25 5.33 -3.19
C ALA A 338 6.78 5.51 -3.21
N LEU A 339 7.47 4.81 -4.11
CA LEU A 339 8.93 4.94 -4.27
C LEU A 339 9.32 6.26 -4.93
N ALA A 340 8.55 6.75 -5.90
CA ALA A 340 8.78 8.05 -6.54
C ALA A 340 8.66 9.21 -5.53
N ALA A 341 7.64 9.18 -4.66
CA ALA A 341 7.47 10.15 -3.59
C ALA A 341 8.62 10.10 -2.57
N ALA A 342 9.09 8.89 -2.22
CA ALA A 342 10.25 8.72 -1.35
C ALA A 342 11.55 9.30 -1.96
N GLU A 343 11.79 9.07 -3.25
CA GLU A 343 12.94 9.64 -3.98
C GLU A 343 12.86 11.18 -4.01
N ALA A 344 11.69 11.76 -4.29
CA ALA A 344 11.46 13.20 -4.30
C ALA A 344 11.68 13.83 -2.91
N ALA A 345 11.11 13.23 -1.86
CA ALA A 345 11.29 13.68 -0.49
C ALA A 345 12.76 13.59 -0.04
N ALA A 346 13.47 12.52 -0.41
CA ALA A 346 14.89 12.38 -0.13
C ALA A 346 15.74 13.48 -0.79
N ALA A 347 15.44 13.83 -2.05
CA ALA A 347 16.12 14.92 -2.75
C ALA A 347 15.89 16.28 -2.07
N MET A 348 14.65 16.58 -1.68
CA MET A 348 14.30 17.80 -0.95
C MET A 348 14.96 17.87 0.43
N ASN A 349 15.11 16.72 1.11
CA ASN A 349 15.78 16.62 2.40
C ASN A 349 17.28 16.89 2.26
N ALA A 350 17.94 16.31 1.25
CA ALA A 350 19.37 16.47 1.00
C ALA A 350 19.76 17.92 0.66
N GLN A 351 18.95 18.62 -0.14
CA GLN A 351 19.19 20.02 -0.53
C GLN A 351 19.27 20.98 0.67
N HIS A 352 18.62 20.65 1.79
CA HIS A 352 18.67 21.46 3.02
C HIS A 352 19.73 20.98 4.01
N GLY A 353 20.31 19.79 3.81
CA GLY A 353 21.39 19.22 4.62
C GLY A 353 22.80 19.69 4.23
N GLY A 354 22.95 20.44 3.14
CA GLY A 354 24.24 20.93 2.60
C GLY A 354 24.99 21.97 3.46
N GLY A 355 24.64 22.10 4.74
CA GLY A 355 25.28 23.00 5.71
C GLY A 355 26.25 22.31 6.68
N LEU A 356 26.69 21.09 6.41
CA LEU A 356 27.83 20.50 7.14
C LEU A 356 29.12 21.01 6.49
N PRO A 357 29.96 21.82 7.19
CA PRO A 357 31.23 22.25 6.62
C PRO A 357 32.08 21.00 6.34
N ALA A 358 32.59 20.90 5.12
CA ALA A 358 33.66 19.96 4.79
C ALA A 358 34.78 20.15 5.83
N ALA A 359 35.13 19.08 6.54
CA ALA A 359 36.25 19.09 7.45
C ALA A 359 37.47 19.64 6.71
N GLY A 360 37.94 20.80 7.18
CA GLY A 360 39.08 21.50 6.58
C GLY A 360 40.26 20.55 6.50
N VAL A 361 40.73 20.30 5.27
CA VAL A 361 42.05 19.73 5.04
C VAL A 361 43.03 20.72 5.65
N ALA A 362 43.64 20.33 6.77
CA ALA A 362 44.68 21.07 7.41
C ALA A 362 45.82 21.29 6.40
N ALA A 363 46.10 22.55 6.09
CA ALA A 363 47.32 22.95 5.43
C ALA A 363 48.50 22.64 6.37
N GLY A 364 49.23 21.57 6.07
CA GLY A 364 50.55 21.31 6.62
C GLY A 364 51.58 22.22 5.94
N ARG A 365 52.37 22.90 6.77
CA ARG A 365 53.51 23.74 6.38
C ARG A 365 54.66 22.92 5.81
#